data_AF-A0A932YB84-F1
#
_entry.id   AF-A0A932YB84-F1
#
_cell.length_a   1.000
_cell.length_b   1.000
_cell.length_c   1.000
_cell.angle_alpha   90.00
_cell.angle_beta   90.00
_cell.angle_gamma   90.00
#
_symmetry.space_group_name_H-M   'P 1'
#
loop_
_entity.id
_entity.type
_entity.pdbx_description
1 polymer ?
#
loop_
_entity_poly.entity_id
_entity_poly.type
_entity_poly.pdbx_seq_one_letter_code
_entity_poly.pdbx_strand_id
1 'polypeptide(L)' 'MMAERIVIALECPGCKRRNYHFARGKKKEYKLALNKFCSQCRKYAVHKEVKAN' A
#
# COMPACT_ATOMS: atom_id res chain seq x y z
N MET A 1 -22.45 12.93 -6.28
CA MET A 1 -22.31 11.69 -5.48
C MET A 1 -20.84 11.31 -5.45
N MET A 2 -20.16 11.52 -4.31
CA MET A 2 -18.72 11.27 -4.19
C MET A 2 -18.42 9.80 -4.47
N ALA A 3 -17.67 9.54 -5.55
CA ALA A 3 -17.12 8.22 -5.81
C ALA A 3 -16.30 7.79 -4.59
N GLU A 4 -16.73 6.72 -3.93
CA GLU A 4 -16.10 6.20 -2.71
C GLU A 4 -14.70 5.65 -3.05
N ARG A 5 -13.71 6.52 -2.88
CA ARG A 5 -12.28 6.21 -3.06
C ARG A 5 -11.73 5.72 -1.73
N ILE A 6 -11.28 4.48 -1.70
CA ILE A 6 -10.57 3.92 -0.55
C ILE A 6 -9.09 4.22 -0.74
N VAL A 7 -8.51 4.99 0.19
CA VAL A 7 -7.07 5.18 0.22
C VAL A 7 -6.46 4.01 1.00
N ILE A 8 -5.54 3.30 0.35
CA ILE A 8 -4.71 2.27 0.99
C ILE A 8 -3.28 2.76 1.02
N ALA A 9 -2.55 2.40 2.06
CA ALA A 9 -1.11 2.55 2.13
C ALA A 9 -0.44 1.19 1.86
N LEU A 10 0.79 1.18 1.36
CA LEU A 10 1.63 -0.01 1.39
C LEU A 10 2.69 0.11 2.48
N GLU A 11 2.70 -0.90 3.34
CA GLU A 11 3.63 -1.04 4.44
C GLU A 11 4.76 -2.00 4.07
N CYS A 12 5.99 -1.57 4.36
CA CYS A 12 7.17 -2.42 4.21
C CYS A 12 7.24 -3.45 5.35
N PRO A 13 7.40 -4.75 5.07
CA PRO A 13 7.48 -5.77 6.12
C PRO A 13 8.74 -5.66 7.00
N GLY A 14 9.80 -5.03 6.50
CA GLY A 14 11.07 -4.91 7.23
C GLY A 14 11.11 -3.74 8.22
N CYS A 15 10.63 -2.56 7.80
CA CYS A 15 10.69 -1.34 8.62
C CYS A 15 9.32 -0.85 9.08
N LYS A 16 8.23 -1.54 8.72
CA LYS A 16 6.83 -1.16 8.99
C LYS A 16 6.45 0.27 8.56
N ARG A 17 7.23 0.85 7.65
CA ARG A 17 7.00 2.20 7.14
C ARG A 17 6.00 2.17 6.01
N ARG A 18 5.05 3.10 6.06
CA ARG A 18 4.06 3.35 5.01
C ARG A 18 4.66 4.35 4.04
N ASN A 19 5.12 3.87 2.89
CA ASN A 19 5.87 4.70 1.93
C ASN A 19 5.09 4.98 0.64
N TYR A 20 3.99 4.26 0.39
CA TYR A 20 3.21 4.42 -0.83
C TYR A 20 1.74 4.51 -0.48
N HIS A 21 1.02 5.42 -1.14
CA HIS A 21 -0.41 5.60 -1.01
C HIS A 21 -1.07 5.35 -2.37
N PHE A 22 -2.12 4.54 -2.38
CA PHE A 22 -2.91 4.24 -3.57
C PHE A 22 -4.37 4.55 -3.28
N ALA A 23 -5.02 5.26 -4.20
CA ALA A 23 -6.47 5.38 -4.20
C ALA A 23 -7.05 4.24 -5.04
N ARG A 24 -7.83 3.35 -4.42
CA ARG A 24 -8.57 2.28 -5.12
C ARG A 24 -10.07 2.53 -5.05
N GLY A 25 -10.79 2.17 -6.10
CA GLY A 25 -12.25 2.14 -6.08
C GLY A 25 -12.77 0.92 -5.31
N LYS A 26 -13.94 1.05 -4.67
CA LYS A 26 -14.60 -0.01 -3.87
C LYS A 26 -14.69 -1.39 -4.53
N LYS A 27 -14.85 -1.46 -5.87
CA LYS A 27 -15.07 -2.72 -6.61
C LYS A 27 -13.86 -3.66 -6.68
N LYS A 28 -12.69 -3.23 -6.24
CA LYS A 28 -11.47 -4.04 -6.36
C LYS A 28 -11.14 -4.64 -5.01
N GLU A 29 -11.41 -5.93 -4.83
CA GLU A 29 -11.19 -6.68 -3.58
C GLU A 29 -9.83 -7.38 -3.50
N TYR A 30 -9.03 -7.33 -4.57
CA TYR A 30 -7.72 -7.96 -4.58
C TYR A 30 -6.75 -7.26 -3.63
N LYS A 31 -6.05 -8.06 -2.80
CA LYS A 31 -5.01 -7.57 -1.91
C LYS A 31 -3.79 -7.14 -2.74
N LEU A 32 -3.44 -5.87 -2.70
CA LEU A 32 -2.24 -5.35 -3.37
C LEU A 32 -0.98 -5.75 -2.59
N ALA A 33 -0.16 -6.58 -3.23
CA ALA A 33 1.18 -6.93 -2.81
C ALA A 33 2.14 -6.56 -3.94
N LEU A 34 2.96 -5.52 -3.72
CA LEU A 34 3.85 -4.99 -4.76
C LEU A 34 5.30 -5.08 -4.31
N ASN A 35 6.15 -5.62 -5.18
CA ASN A 35 7.59 -5.54 -5.02
C ASN A 35 8.05 -4.11 -5.29
N LYS A 36 8.33 -3.39 -4.21
CA LYS A 36 8.82 -2.01 -4.26
C LYS A 36 10.11 -1.88 -3.49
N PHE A 37 10.90 -0.89 -3.87
CA PHE A 37 12.08 -0.50 -3.14
C PHE A 37 11.68 0.19 -1.85
N CYS A 38 12.25 -0.26 -0.73
CA CYS A 38 12.15 0.44 0.54
C CYS A 38 13.41 1.30 0.73
N SER A 39 13.24 2.63 0.80
CA SER A 39 14.37 3.56 0.98
C SER A 39 15.11 3.36 2.31
N GLN A 40 14.41 2.91 3.36
CA GLN A 40 15.00 2.67 4.67
C GLN A 40 15.79 1.37 4.73
N CYS A 41 15.23 0.29 4.17
CA CYS A 41 15.91 -1.00 4.16
C CYS A 41 16.91 -1.14 3.00
N ARG A 42 16.91 -0.18 2.05
CA ARG A 42 17.69 -0.18 0.80
C ARG A 42 17.60 -1.50 0.02
N LYS A 43 16.44 -2.15 0.07
CA LYS A 43 16.18 -3.43 -0.61
C LYS A 43 14.78 -3.45 -1.20
N TYR A 44 14.62 -4.26 -2.23
CA TYR A 44 13.31 -4.58 -2.77
C TYR A 44 12.61 -5.58 -1.85
N ALA A 45 11.38 -5.27 -1.47
CA ALA A 45 10.55 -6.14 -0.65
C ALA A 45 9.09 -6.08 -1.12
N VAL A 46 8.36 -7.17 -0.86
CA VAL A 46 6.91 -7.21 -1.08
C VAL A 46 6.25 -6.33 -0.02
N HIS A 47 5.82 -5.14 -0.40
CA HIS A 47 5.05 -4.28 0.48
C HIS A 47 3.59 -4.76 0.48
N LYS A 48 2.98 -4.81 1.66
CA LYS A 48 1.60 -5.28 1.84
C LYS A 48 0.65 -4.10 1.99
N GLU A 49 -0.55 -4.19 1.43
CA GLU A 49 -1.57 -3.18 1.65
C GLU A 49 -2.01 -3.11 3.11
N VAL A 50 -2.17 -1.88 3.60
CA VAL A 50 -2.71 -1.52 4.91
C VAL A 50 -3.78 -0.47 4.67
N LYS A 51 -4.93 -0.62 5.30
CA LYS A 51 -5.97 0.42 5.25
C LYS A 51 -5.42 1.68 5.92
N ALA A 52 -5.35 2.78 5.16
CA ALA A 52 -5.11 4.09 5.74
C ALA A 52 -6.42 4.49 6.40
N ASN A 53 -6.49 4.31 7.73
CA ASN A 53 -7.61 4.76 8.54
C ASN A 53 -7.61 6.28 8.62
#